data_AF-A0A914RBU4-F1
#
_entry.id   AF-A0A914RBU4-F1
#
_cell.length_a   1.000
_cell.length_b   1.000
_cell.length_c   1.000
_cell.angle_alpha   90.00
_cell.angle_beta   90.00
_cell.angle_gamma   90.00
#
_symmetry.space_group_name_H-M   'P 1'
#
loop_
_entity.id
_entity.type
_entity.pdbx_description
1 polymer ?
#
loop_
_entity_poly.entity_id
_entity_poly.type
_entity_poly.pdbx_seq_one_letter_code
_entity_poly.pdbx_strand_id
1 'polypeptide(L)'
;MLYIYIFSSDDIIRAVDKLKVLGNGFELIALGSGRFLVQSVPGELNMDDSRVLQLAEDAAYVTKELIMDRLRWDERRAEAVLEHLVKEGIAWVDDHFFGTV
;
A
#
# COMPACT_ATOMS: atom_id res chain seq x y z
N MET A 1 -29.98 16.14 -20.55
CA MET A 1 -29.56 15.17 -19.51
C MET A 1 -28.29 14.50 -20.00
N LEU A 2 -27.12 15.02 -19.61
CA LEU A 2 -25.84 14.43 -19.99
C LEU A 2 -25.61 13.22 -19.09
N TYR A 3 -25.49 12.04 -19.70
CA TYR A 3 -25.01 10.85 -19.01
C TYR A 3 -23.56 11.11 -18.61
N ILE A 4 -23.32 11.38 -17.34
CA ILE A 4 -21.97 11.29 -16.77
C ILE A 4 -21.59 9.82 -16.92
N TYR A 5 -20.64 9.55 -17.81
CA TYR A 5 -20.07 8.22 -17.99
C TYR A 5 -19.40 7.85 -16.66
N ILE A 6 -20.03 6.97 -15.90
CA ILE A 6 -19.46 6.42 -14.68
C ILE A 6 -18.40 5.41 -15.10
N PHE A 7 -17.13 5.80 -14.95
CA PHE A 7 -16.02 4.88 -15.13
C PHE A 7 -16.08 3.78 -14.06
N SER A 8 -15.93 2.54 -14.49
CA SER A 8 -15.83 1.38 -13.60
C SER A 8 -14.38 1.19 -13.13
N SER A 9 -14.18 0.39 -12.08
CA SER A 9 -12.83 0.00 -11.63
C SER A 9 -12.02 -0.70 -12.73
N ASP A 10 -12.68 -1.46 -13.61
CA ASP A 10 -12.04 -2.10 -14.77
C ASP A 10 -11.55 -1.07 -15.79
N ASP A 11 -12.28 0.02 -16.00
CA ASP A 11 -11.84 1.12 -16.88
C ASP A 11 -10.56 1.77 -16.33
N ILE A 12 -10.47 1.97 -15.02
CA ILE A 12 -9.28 2.52 -14.35
C ILE A 12 -8.10 1.56 -14.45
N ILE A 13 -8.32 0.27 -14.16
CA ILE A 13 -7.26 -0.77 -14.25
C ILE A 13 -6.69 -0.83 -15.68
N ARG A 14 -7.55 -0.84 -16.70
CA ARG A 14 -7.11 -0.83 -18.11
C ARG A 14 -6.42 0.47 -18.50
N ALA A 15 -6.86 1.61 -17.97
CA ALA A 15 -6.21 2.89 -18.23
C ALA A 15 -4.79 2.91 -17.66
N VAL A 16 -4.60 2.45 -16.42
CA VAL A 16 -3.28 2.35 -15.78
C VAL A 16 -2.39 1.36 -16.51
N ASP A 17 -2.92 0.20 -16.94
CA ASP A 17 -2.14 -0.77 -17.71
C ASP A 17 -1.65 -0.19 -19.05
N LYS A 18 -2.47 0.63 -19.71
CA LYS A 18 -2.05 1.36 -20.93
C LYS A 18 -0.98 2.41 -20.66
N LEU A 19 -0.91 3.00 -19.46
CA LEU A 19 0.12 4.00 -19.13
C LEU A 19 1.52 3.39 -19.00
N LYS A 20 1.64 2.07 -18.80
CA LYS A 20 2.94 1.38 -18.70
C LYS A 20 3.83 1.55 -19.94
N VAL A 21 3.25 1.81 -21.11
CA VAL A 21 4.02 2.09 -22.35
C VAL A 21 4.83 3.39 -22.27
N LEU A 22 4.50 4.28 -21.33
CA LEU A 22 5.22 5.54 -21.08
C LEU A 22 6.39 5.35 -20.09
N GLY A 23 6.57 4.14 -19.57
CA GLY A 23 7.60 3.77 -18.59
C GLY A 23 7.03 3.31 -17.25
N ASN A 24 7.90 3.13 -16.26
CA ASN A 24 7.55 2.59 -14.94
C ASN A 24 6.97 3.67 -13.98
N GLY A 25 6.23 4.64 -14.51
CA GLY A 25 5.65 5.73 -13.73
C GLY A 25 4.37 5.35 -12.99
N PHE A 26 3.69 4.30 -13.46
CA PHE A 26 2.43 3.84 -12.88
C PHE A 26 2.41 2.33 -12.69
N GLU A 27 2.08 1.89 -11.48
CA GLU A 27 1.97 0.48 -11.13
C GLU A 27 0.69 0.21 -10.33
N LEU A 28 0.12 -0.99 -10.52
CA LEU A 28 -1.04 -1.47 -9.76
C LEU A 28 -0.57 -2.53 -8.77
N ILE A 29 -0.79 -2.26 -7.49
CA ILE A 29 -0.46 -3.20 -6.41
C ILE A 29 -1.76 -3.79 -5.90
N ALA A 30 -1.93 -5.10 -6.07
CA ALA A 30 -3.11 -5.80 -5.59
C ALA A 30 -3.09 -5.89 -4.06
N LEU A 31 -4.20 -5.50 -3.45
CA LEU A 31 -4.49 -5.72 -2.04
C LEU A 31 -5.30 -7.01 -1.85
N GLY A 32 -5.27 -7.56 -0.64
CA GLY A 32 -5.85 -8.88 -0.35
C GLY A 32 -7.36 -8.94 -0.59
N SER A 33 -8.08 -7.82 -0.42
CA SER A 33 -9.53 -7.76 -0.59
C SER A 33 -10.03 -7.56 -2.04
N GLY A 34 -9.13 -7.61 -3.02
CA GLY A 34 -9.44 -7.30 -4.43
C GLY A 34 -9.47 -5.80 -4.74
N ARG A 35 -9.09 -4.96 -3.78
CA ARG A 35 -8.73 -3.56 -4.01
C ARG A 35 -7.34 -3.46 -4.64
N PHE A 36 -7.05 -2.33 -5.27
CA PHE A 36 -5.74 -2.04 -5.85
C PHE A 36 -5.24 -0.69 -5.34
N LEU A 37 -3.95 -0.59 -5.02
CA LEU A 37 -3.25 0.68 -4.90
C LEU A 37 -2.68 1.07 -6.26
N VAL A 38 -2.80 2.34 -6.60
CA VAL A 38 -2.14 2.93 -7.78
C VAL A 38 -0.91 3.67 -7.30
N GLN A 39 0.27 3.18 -7.65
CA GLN A 39 1.52 3.90 -7.45
C GLN A 39 1.74 4.81 -8.65
N SER A 40 1.89 6.12 -8.44
CA SER A 40 2.03 7.13 -9.52
C SER A 40 3.40 7.79 -9.57
N VAL A 41 4.27 7.47 -8.62
CA VAL A 41 5.65 7.97 -8.55
C VAL A 41 6.55 6.74 -8.59
N PRO A 42 7.55 6.69 -9.48
CA PRO A 42 8.55 5.63 -9.46
C PRO A 42 9.20 5.57 -8.09
N GLY A 43 9.04 4.44 -7.41
CA GLY A 43 9.62 4.15 -6.11
C GLY A 43 9.67 2.64 -5.94
N GLU A 44 10.70 2.13 -5.29
CA GLU A 44 10.83 0.68 -5.08
C GLU A 44 9.92 0.26 -3.92
N LEU A 45 8.63 0.06 -4.22
CA LEU A 45 7.77 -0.71 -3.34
C LEU A 45 8.18 -2.17 -3.47
N ASN A 46 8.90 -2.67 -2.48
CA ASN A 46 9.33 -4.05 -2.46
C ASN A 46 8.16 -4.96 -2.00
N MET A 47 8.39 -6.28 -2.04
CA MET A 47 7.37 -7.24 -1.62
C MET A 47 6.98 -7.09 -0.14
N ASP A 48 7.90 -6.62 0.71
CA ASP A 48 7.65 -6.46 2.14
C ASP A 48 6.74 -5.26 2.39
N ASP A 49 7.02 -4.13 1.75
CA ASP A 49 6.17 -2.93 1.79
C ASP A 49 4.74 -3.27 1.37
N SER A 50 4.60 -3.98 0.26
CA SER A 50 3.31 -4.41 -0.28
C SER A 50 2.55 -5.30 0.72
N ARG A 51 3.26 -6.17 1.45
CA ARG A 51 2.65 -7.07 2.45
C ARG A 51 2.18 -6.32 3.69
N VAL A 52 2.92 -5.31 4.11
CA VAL A 52 2.53 -4.44 5.22
C VAL A 52 1.36 -3.54 4.83
N LEU A 53 1.34 -3.00 3.61
CA LEU A 53 0.21 -2.24 3.09
C LEU A 53 -1.07 -3.09 2.98
N GLN A 54 -0.93 -4.38 2.65
CA GLN A 54 -2.04 -5.34 2.71
C GLN A 54 -2.55 -5.57 4.14
N LEU A 55 -1.70 -5.52 5.16
CA LEU A 55 -2.17 -5.57 6.56
C LEU A 55 -2.87 -4.29 6.99
N ALA A 56 -2.39 -3.13 6.51
CA ALA A 56 -2.99 -1.82 6.79
C ALA A 56 -4.35 -1.66 6.10
N GLU A 57 -4.68 -2.51 5.14
CA GLU A 57 -5.87 -2.41 4.29
C GLU A 57 -7.18 -2.24 5.09
N ASP A 58 -7.30 -2.91 6.23
CA ASP A 58 -8.53 -2.93 7.04
C ASP A 58 -8.56 -1.84 8.13
N ALA A 59 -7.41 -1.54 8.74
CA ALA A 59 -7.32 -0.66 9.91
C ALA A 59 -6.76 0.74 9.60
N ALA A 60 -6.22 0.96 8.40
CA ALA A 60 -5.49 2.17 7.98
C ALA A 60 -4.21 2.49 8.79
N TYR A 61 -3.80 1.61 9.70
CA TYR A 61 -2.54 1.67 10.42
C TYR A 61 -1.96 0.25 10.60
N VAL A 62 -0.68 0.18 10.94
CA VAL A 62 0.02 -1.05 11.31
C VAL A 62 0.93 -0.79 12.49
N THR A 63 1.11 -1.79 13.34
CA THR A 63 2.14 -1.76 14.39
C THR A 63 3.17 -2.84 14.15
N LYS A 64 4.35 -2.69 14.76
CA LYS A 64 5.41 -3.70 14.69
C LYS A 64 4.92 -5.06 15.20
N GLU A 65 4.17 -5.07 16.30
CA GLU A 65 3.61 -6.28 16.90
C GLU A 65 2.60 -6.95 15.96
N LEU A 66 1.76 -6.17 15.27
CA LEU A 66 0.81 -6.68 14.30
C LEU A 66 1.51 -7.34 13.11
N ILE A 67 2.58 -6.73 12.60
CA ILE A 67 3.39 -7.29 11.51
C ILE A 67 4.03 -8.61 11.95
N MET A 68 4.66 -8.62 13.12
CA MET A 68 5.28 -9.82 13.68
C MET A 68 4.27 -10.95 13.89
N ASP A 69 3.08 -10.64 14.43
CA ASP A 69 2.04 -11.64 14.65
C ASP A 69 1.44 -12.15 13.32
N ARG A 70 1.06 -11.26 12.41
CA ARG A 70 0.33 -11.65 11.19
C ARG A 70 1.22 -12.19 10.09
N LEU A 71 2.44 -11.66 9.92
CA LEU A 71 3.38 -12.12 8.89
C LEU A 71 4.43 -13.10 9.42
N ARG A 72 4.48 -13.33 10.75
CA ARG A 72 5.49 -14.18 11.40
C ARG A 72 6.93 -13.73 11.10
N TRP A 73 7.13 -12.42 11.00
CA TRP A 73 8.45 -11.82 10.76
C TRP A 73 9.18 -11.58 12.08
N ASP A 74 10.51 -11.56 12.01
CA ASP A 74 11.34 -11.09 13.11
C ASP A 74 11.22 -9.58 13.29
N GLU A 75 11.58 -9.13 14.50
CA GLU A 75 11.48 -7.73 14.90
C GLU A 75 12.28 -6.81 13.97
N ARG A 76 13.50 -7.21 13.60
CA ARG A 76 14.40 -6.39 12.77
C ARG A 76 13.83 -6.19 11.37
N ARG A 77 13.23 -7.22 10.78
CA ARG A 77 12.56 -7.13 9.48
C ARG A 77 11.30 -6.25 9.56
N ALA A 78 10.50 -6.41 10.62
CA ALA A 78 9.30 -5.59 10.84
C ALA A 78 9.64 -4.11 11.07
N GLU A 79 10.74 -3.81 11.76
CA GLU A 79 11.24 -2.45 11.94
C GLU A 79 11.76 -1.86 10.63
N ALA A 80 12.58 -2.61 9.88
CA ALA A 80 13.17 -2.16 8.62
C ALA A 80 12.11 -1.75 7.58
N VAL A 81 11.00 -2.50 7.47
CA VAL A 81 9.92 -2.15 6.55
C VAL A 81 9.14 -0.90 7.01
N LEU A 82 8.94 -0.71 8.32
CA LEU A 82 8.28 0.48 8.84
C LEU A 82 9.14 1.72 8.60
N GLU A 83 10.46 1.63 8.86
CA GLU A 83 11.41 2.70 8.55
C GLU A 83 11.42 3.04 7.06
N HIS A 84 11.38 2.02 6.20
CA HIS A 84 11.32 2.20 4.75
C HIS A 84 10.05 2.93 4.30
N LEU A 85 8.88 2.51 4.78
CA LEU A 85 7.60 3.16 4.47
C LEU A 85 7.56 4.62 4.93
N VAL A 86 8.16 4.94 6.07
CA VAL A 86 8.27 6.33 6.56
C VAL A 86 9.24 7.14 5.71
N LYS A 87 10.39 6.57 5.36
CA LYS A 87 11.41 7.23 4.53
C LYS A 87 10.89 7.57 3.13
N GLU A 88 10.12 6.67 2.53
CA GLU A 88 9.47 6.89 1.22
C GLU A 88 8.23 7.78 1.31
N GLY A 89 7.85 8.25 2.52
CA GLY A 89 6.72 9.13 2.76
C GLY A 89 5.36 8.47 2.59
N ILE A 90 5.31 7.13 2.61
CA ILE A 90 4.11 6.31 2.43
C ILE A 90 3.34 6.19 3.76
N ALA A 91 4.06 6.14 4.87
CA ALA A 91 3.50 6.06 6.22
C ALA A 91 4.06 7.15 7.12
N TRP A 92 3.30 7.56 8.13
CA TRP A 92 3.73 8.50 9.15
C TRP A 92 3.73 7.79 10.51
N VAL A 93 4.70 8.15 11.36
CA VAL A 93 4.76 7.64 12.73
C VAL A 93 3.74 8.40 13.57
N ASP A 94 2.93 7.66 14.33
CA ASP A 94 2.05 8.21 15.35
C ASP A 94 2.61 7.87 16.75
N ASP A 95 3.33 8.82 17.34
CA ASP A 95 3.93 8.69 18.68
C ASP A 95 2.91 8.77 19.82
N HIS A 96 1.62 9.02 19.51
CA HIS A 96 0.56 9.18 20.50
C HIS A 96 -0.35 7.95 20.61
N PHE A 97 -0.08 6.88 19.85
CA PHE A 97 -0.83 5.63 19.97
C PHE A 97 -0.33 4.78 21.15
N PHE A 98 -0.80 5.11 22.35
CA PHE A 98 -0.77 4.19 23.48
C PHE A 98 -1.86 3.14 23.25
N GLY A 99 -1.47 1.96 22.77
CA GLY A 99 -2.34 0.79 22.66
C GLY A 99 -3.18 0.64 23.92
N THR A 100 -4.48 0.81 23.79
CA THR A 100 -5.39 0.78 24.93
C THR A 100 -5.71 -0.68 25.26
N VAL A 101 -5.33 -1.03 26.51
CA VAL A 101 -5.71 -2.16 27.38
C VAL A 101 -6.64 -3.26 26.85
#